data_AF-A0A927T1C3-F1
#
_entry.id   AF-A0A927T1C3-F1
#
_cell.length_a   1.000
_cell.length_b   1.000
_cell.length_c   1.000
_cell.angle_alpha   90.00
_cell.angle_beta   90.00
_cell.angle_gamma   90.00
#
_symmetry.space_group_name_H-M   'P 1'
#
loop_
_entity.id
_entity.type
_entity.pdbx_description
1 polymer ?
#
loop_
_entity_poly.entity_id
_entity_poly.type
_entity_poly.pdbx_seq_one_letter_code
_entity_poly.pdbx_strand_id
1 'polypeptide(L)'
;MIIIYTGNHEIDKILEEEIKGSMVVSYSDFIIEDNKFENQTVIISASAIERDLREYLFRLRSLNIRVIVIFKNEKQESDLIKITLETGIYDLIFGNFYPSELKSIIDKPRTFKDVSKMYKKVFDIKIKKIKKRK
;
A
#
# COMPACT_ATOMS: atom_id res chain seq x y z
N MET A 1 -7.24 0.29 14.68
CA MET A 1 -6.33 1.45 14.69
C MET A 1 -5.60 1.49 13.36
N ILE A 2 -5.23 2.69 12.89
CA ILE A 2 -4.47 2.87 11.65
C ILE A 2 -3.07 3.34 11.98
N ILE A 3 -2.05 2.66 11.48
CA ILE A 3 -0.65 2.95 11.81
C ILE A 3 -0.04 3.66 10.60
N ILE A 4 0.66 4.77 10.82
CA ILE A 4 1.17 5.63 9.76
C ILE A 4 2.70 5.69 9.84
N TYR A 5 3.35 5.44 8.70
CA TYR A 5 4.78 5.69 8.51
C TYR A 5 5.09 6.05 7.05
N THR A 6 5.24 7.34 6.76
CA THR A 6 5.59 7.81 5.40
C THR A 6 7.06 8.22 5.26
N GLY A 7 7.81 8.24 6.37
CA GLY A 7 9.18 8.77 6.42
C GLY A 7 9.23 10.29 6.24
N ASN A 8 8.08 10.97 6.24
CA ASN A 8 7.97 12.41 6.16
C ASN A 8 7.07 12.90 7.30
N HIS A 9 7.69 13.56 8.28
CA HIS A 9 7.02 14.03 9.49
C HIS A 9 5.84 14.96 9.22
N GLU A 10 5.91 15.81 8.19
CA GLU A 10 4.80 16.71 7.85
C GLU A 10 3.59 15.93 7.31
N ILE A 11 3.84 14.97 6.42
CA ILE A 11 2.78 14.10 5.88
C ILE A 11 2.19 13.24 7.00
N ASP A 12 3.04 12.62 7.82
CA ASP A 12 2.62 11.76 8.94
C ASP A 12 1.68 12.52 9.90
N LYS A 13 2.05 13.75 10.27
CA LYS A 13 1.24 14.60 11.14
C LYS A 13 -0.11 14.96 10.51
N ILE A 14 -0.12 15.38 9.24
CA ILE A 14 -1.35 15.71 8.52
C ILE A 14 -2.29 14.50 8.47
N LEU A 15 -1.74 13.31 8.19
CA LEU A 15 -2.52 12.08 8.16
C LEU A 15 -3.09 11.70 9.53
N GLU A 16 -2.31 11.89 10.61
CA GLU A 16 -2.74 11.60 11.97
C GLU A 16 -3.91 12.50 12.41
N GLU A 17 -3.83 13.80 12.10
CA GLU A 17 -4.89 14.77 12.40
C GLU A 17 -6.18 14.46 11.62
N GLU A 18 -6.05 14.03 10.37
CA GLU A 18 -7.18 13.79 9.48
C GLU A 18 -7.84 12.42 9.69
N ILE A 19 -7.07 11.39 10.05
CA ILE A 19 -7.54 10.00 10.16
C ILE A 19 -7.76 9.66 11.63
N LYS A 20 -9.03 9.65 12.07
CA LYS A 20 -9.40 9.31 13.45
C LYS A 20 -8.96 7.89 13.82
N GLY A 21 -8.43 7.73 15.04
CA GLY A 21 -7.96 6.44 15.54
C GLY A 21 -6.72 5.93 14.80
N SER A 22 -5.91 6.86 14.29
CA SER A 22 -4.58 6.57 13.75
C SER A 22 -3.47 6.94 14.74
N MET A 23 -2.28 6.42 14.49
CA MET A 23 -1.06 6.77 15.21
C MET A 23 0.14 6.78 14.26
N VAL A 24 1.05 7.73 14.44
CA VAL A 24 2.35 7.74 13.76
C VAL A 24 3.36 6.90 14.53
N VAL A 25 4.18 6.14 13.82
CA VAL A 25 5.34 5.45 14.40
C VAL A 25 6.64 6.07 13.90
N SER A 26 7.69 6.06 14.73
CA SER A 26 8.95 6.72 14.39
C SER A 26 9.83 5.91 13.45
N TYR A 27 9.66 4.59 13.37
CA TYR A 27 10.41 3.70 12.50
C TYR A 27 9.51 2.58 11.98
N SER A 28 9.71 2.20 10.71
CA SER A 28 8.91 1.17 10.02
C SER A 28 9.02 -0.21 10.66
N ASP A 29 10.18 -0.53 11.23
CA ASP A 29 10.46 -1.83 11.83
C ASP A 29 9.64 -2.10 13.09
N PHE A 30 9.28 -1.04 13.82
CA PHE A 30 8.37 -1.15 14.97
C PHE A 30 7.04 -1.81 14.62
N ILE A 31 6.60 -1.69 13.37
CA ILE A 31 5.32 -2.22 12.90
C ILE A 31 5.36 -3.76 12.85
N ILE A 32 6.53 -4.36 12.61
CA ILE A 32 6.71 -5.78 12.32
C ILE A 32 7.45 -6.57 13.40
N GLU A 33 8.02 -5.92 14.41
CA GLU A 33 8.87 -6.58 15.43
C GLU A 33 8.08 -7.36 16.50
N ASP A 34 6.99 -6.81 17.03
CA ASP A 34 6.34 -7.35 18.25
C ASP A 34 4.91 -7.88 18.07
N ASN A 35 4.46 -8.12 16.83
CA ASN A 35 3.06 -8.47 16.49
C ASN A 35 1.99 -7.54 17.07
N LYS A 36 2.38 -6.41 17.66
CA LYS A 36 1.51 -5.45 18.35
C LYS A 36 0.39 -4.91 17.46
N PHE A 37 0.64 -4.86 16.15
CA PHE A 37 -0.27 -4.34 15.16
C PHE A 37 -0.91 -5.42 14.29
N GLU A 38 -0.90 -6.68 14.75
CA GLU A 38 -1.62 -7.77 14.09
C GLU A 38 -3.09 -7.39 13.85
N ASN A 39 -3.63 -7.76 12.69
CA ASN A 39 -5.00 -7.46 12.26
C ASN A 39 -5.33 -5.96 12.12
N GLN A 40 -4.33 -5.07 12.14
CA GLN A 40 -4.53 -3.63 11.94
C GLN A 40 -4.36 -3.22 10.47
N THR A 41 -4.58 -1.94 10.20
CA THR A 41 -4.27 -1.32 8.90
C THR A 41 -3.04 -0.42 9.05
N VAL A 42 -2.13 -0.49 8.09
CA VAL A 42 -0.93 0.33 8.02
C VAL A 42 -0.95 1.15 6.73
N ILE A 43 -0.57 2.43 6.84
CA ILE A 43 -0.29 3.32 5.72
C ILE A 43 1.23 3.54 5.68
N ILE A 44 1.87 3.13 4.59
CA ILE A 44 3.31 3.33 4.39
C ILE A 44 3.63 4.06 3.09
N SER A 45 4.75 4.77 3.06
CA SER A 45 5.39 5.18 1.81
C SER A 45 6.38 4.12 1.36
N ALA A 46 6.24 3.59 0.14
CA ALA A 46 7.13 2.54 -0.37
C ALA A 46 8.61 2.98 -0.37
N SER A 47 8.86 4.24 -0.73
CA SER A 47 10.22 4.81 -0.77
C SER A 47 10.84 5.09 0.61
N ALA A 48 10.05 5.01 1.69
CA ALA A 48 10.55 5.21 3.05
C ALA A 48 10.98 3.91 3.73
N ILE A 49 10.74 2.75 3.09
CA ILE A 49 11.16 1.46 3.64
C ILE A 49 12.64 1.24 3.26
N GLU A 50 13.51 1.27 4.27
CA GLU A 50 14.96 1.17 4.09
C GLU A 50 15.44 -0.26 3.82
N ARG A 51 14.66 -1.26 4.22
CA ARG A 51 14.93 -2.69 3.99
C ARG A 51 14.31 -3.19 2.69
N ASP A 52 14.54 -4.47 2.37
CA ASP A 52 13.90 -5.10 1.22
C ASP A 52 12.37 -4.98 1.32
N LEU A 53 11.78 -4.24 0.39
CA LEU A 53 10.34 -3.96 0.41
C LEU A 53 9.51 -5.24 0.29
N ARG A 54 9.98 -6.23 -0.48
CA ARG A 54 9.23 -7.48 -0.67
C ARG A 54 9.14 -8.25 0.66
N GLU A 55 10.26 -8.40 1.36
CA GLU A 55 10.32 -8.99 2.69
C GLU A 55 9.44 -8.23 3.68
N TYR A 56 9.55 -6.90 3.69
CA TYR A 56 8.78 -6.06 4.61
C TYR A 56 7.26 -6.22 4.42
N LEU A 57 6.79 -6.11 3.17
CA LEU A 57 5.38 -6.30 2.83
C LEU A 57 4.91 -7.72 3.13
N PHE A 58 5.74 -8.74 2.90
CA PHE A 58 5.43 -10.12 3.27
C PHE A 58 5.22 -10.26 4.78
N ARG A 59 6.10 -9.67 5.60
CA ARG A 59 5.96 -9.69 7.07
C ARG A 59 4.67 -9.05 7.52
N LEU A 60 4.34 -7.85 7.03
CA LEU A 60 3.06 -7.20 7.32
C LEU A 60 1.88 -8.11 6.97
N ARG A 61 1.87 -8.66 5.76
CA ARG A 61 0.79 -9.56 5.28
C ARG A 61 0.69 -10.85 6.10
N SER A 62 1.82 -11.39 6.59
CA SER A 62 1.82 -12.58 7.44
C SER A 62 1.16 -12.35 8.81
N LEU A 63 1.13 -11.10 9.28
CA LEU A 63 0.45 -10.66 10.50
C LEU A 63 -1.00 -10.24 10.25
N ASN A 64 -1.56 -10.61 9.09
CA ASN A 64 -2.87 -10.17 8.63
C ASN A 64 -3.05 -8.64 8.66
N ILE A 65 -1.95 -7.90 8.49
CA ILE A 65 -1.98 -6.45 8.43
C ILE A 65 -2.41 -6.05 7.02
N ARG A 66 -3.45 -5.23 6.95
CA ARG A 66 -3.85 -4.57 5.71
C ARG A 66 -2.89 -3.42 5.44
N VAL A 67 -2.35 -3.35 4.22
CA VAL A 67 -1.36 -2.36 3.85
C VAL A 67 -1.92 -1.43 2.78
N ILE A 68 -1.85 -0.13 3.03
CA ILE A 68 -2.10 0.94 2.06
C ILE A 68 -0.75 1.55 1.72
N VAL A 69 -0.39 1.57 0.45
CA VAL A 69 0.95 1.98 -0.01
C VAL A 69 0.87 3.27 -0.81
N ILE A 70 1.67 4.25 -0.36
CA ILE A 70 1.86 5.55 -0.99
C ILE A 70 3.10 5.48 -1.88
N PHE A 71 2.92 5.92 -3.12
CA PHE A 71 3.97 6.11 -4.11
C PHE A 71 4.06 7.60 -4.45
N LYS A 72 5.27 8.12 -4.59
CA LYS A 72 5.54 9.47 -5.11
C LYS A 72 5.22 9.56 -6.61
N ASN A 73 5.56 8.54 -7.40
CA ASN A 73 5.40 8.60 -8.86
C ASN A 73 5.33 7.21 -9.52
N GLU A 74 4.29 6.97 -10.32
CA GLU A 74 4.06 5.68 -11.00
C GLU A 74 5.23 5.25 -11.90
N LYS A 75 5.88 6.20 -12.59
CA LYS A 75 6.95 5.90 -13.54
C LYS A 75 8.28 5.63 -12.85
N GLN A 76 8.62 6.43 -11.84
CA GLN A 76 9.90 6.32 -11.13
C GLN A 76 9.93 5.13 -10.17
N GLU A 77 8.77 4.75 -9.62
CA GLU A 77 8.66 3.68 -8.63
C GLU A 77 8.04 2.40 -9.21
N SER A 78 8.15 2.20 -10.53
CA SER A 78 7.62 1.03 -11.24
C SER A 78 8.00 -0.29 -10.57
N ASP A 79 9.24 -0.43 -10.12
CA ASP A 79 9.72 -1.65 -9.46
C ASP A 79 9.09 -1.86 -8.07
N LEU A 80 8.93 -0.78 -7.30
CA LEU A 80 8.25 -0.84 -5.99
C LEU A 80 6.76 -1.18 -6.15
N ILE A 81 6.12 -0.62 -7.17
CA ILE A 81 4.72 -0.91 -7.53
C ILE A 81 4.58 -2.38 -7.91
N LYS A 82 5.51 -2.90 -8.72
CA LYS A 82 5.55 -4.31 -9.08
C LYS A 82 5.66 -5.20 -7.85
N ILE A 83 6.63 -4.95 -6.97
CA ILE A 83 6.80 -5.69 -5.70
C ILE A 83 5.53 -5.64 -4.85
N THR A 84 4.88 -4.49 -4.77
CA THR A 84 3.65 -4.30 -3.99
C THR A 84 2.48 -5.09 -4.57
N LEU A 85 2.33 -5.10 -5.89
CA LEU A 85 1.31 -5.90 -6.56
C LEU A 85 1.60 -7.41 -6.47
N GLU A 86 2.86 -7.83 -6.54
CA GLU A 86 3.29 -9.24 -6.35
C GLU A 86 2.91 -9.77 -4.97
N THR A 87 2.97 -8.92 -3.94
CA THR A 87 2.58 -9.28 -2.56
C THR A 87 1.06 -9.20 -2.32
N GLY A 88 0.27 -8.96 -3.37
CA GLY A 88 -1.20 -8.96 -3.31
C GLY A 88 -1.80 -7.74 -2.61
N ILE A 89 -1.07 -6.62 -2.60
CA ILE A 89 -1.53 -5.34 -2.04
C ILE A 89 -2.08 -4.46 -3.18
N TYR A 90 -3.31 -4.00 -3.03
CA TYR A 90 -4.06 -3.27 -4.09
C TYR A 90 -4.49 -1.87 -3.67
N ASP A 91 -4.40 -1.55 -2.38
CA ASP A 91 -4.66 -0.23 -1.83
C ASP A 91 -3.47 0.69 -2.11
N LEU A 92 -3.37 1.15 -3.36
CA LEU A 92 -2.27 1.98 -3.85
C LEU A 92 -2.72 3.44 -4.05
N ILE A 93 -1.90 4.38 -3.61
CA ILE A 93 -2.11 5.83 -3.84
C ILE A 93 -0.84 6.45 -4.42
N PHE A 94 -1.00 7.45 -5.30
CA PHE A 94 0.09 7.98 -6.12
C PHE A 94 0.17 9.51 -6.03
N GLY A 95 1.38 10.04 -5.94
CA GLY A 95 1.68 11.46 -6.06
C GLY A 95 1.09 12.31 -4.93
N ASN A 96 0.68 13.52 -5.29
CA ASN A 96 -0.08 14.38 -4.41
C ASN A 96 -1.48 13.80 -4.26
N PHE A 97 -1.87 13.48 -3.04
CA PHE A 97 -3.18 12.96 -2.72
C PHE A 97 -3.84 13.80 -1.64
N TYR A 98 -5.17 13.77 -1.60
CA TYR A 98 -5.94 14.35 -0.51
C TYR A 98 -6.18 13.31 0.58
N PRO A 99 -6.22 13.71 1.87
CA PRO A 99 -6.59 12.80 2.96
C PRO A 99 -7.95 12.09 2.75
N SER A 100 -8.89 12.72 2.03
CA SER A 100 -10.17 12.13 1.64
C SER A 100 -10.02 10.90 0.73
N GLU A 101 -9.00 10.85 -0.12
CA GLU A 101 -8.72 9.69 -0.96
C GLU A 101 -8.29 8.49 -0.11
N LEU A 102 -7.41 8.71 0.88
CA LEU A 102 -7.03 7.67 1.83
C LEU A 102 -8.23 7.19 2.66
N LYS A 103 -9.08 8.11 3.14
CA LYS A 103 -10.34 7.76 3.85
C LYS A 103 -11.21 6.85 2.99
N SER A 104 -11.37 7.17 1.71
CA SER A 104 -12.15 6.33 0.78
C SER A 104 -11.58 4.93 0.60
N ILE A 105 -10.25 4.79 0.58
CA ILE A 105 -9.57 3.50 0.49
C ILE A 105 -9.76 2.72 1.80
N ILE A 106 -9.58 3.38 2.95
CA ILE A 106 -9.79 2.77 4.27
C ILE A 106 -11.20 2.18 4.37
N ASP A 107 -12.23 2.96 4.03
CA ASP A 107 -13.62 2.56 4.11
C ASP A 107 -13.99 1.50 3.06
N LYS A 108 -13.38 1.60 1.88
CA LYS A 108 -13.66 0.70 0.76
C LYS A 108 -12.35 0.17 0.17
N PRO A 109 -11.88 -1.00 0.67
CA PRO A 109 -10.69 -1.65 0.14
C PRO A 109 -10.78 -1.88 -1.36
N ARG A 110 -9.66 -1.63 -2.03
CA ARG A 110 -9.53 -1.91 -3.46
C ARG A 110 -9.47 -3.39 -3.70
N THR A 111 -10.19 -3.80 -4.72
CA THR A 111 -10.18 -5.17 -5.24
C THR A 111 -9.18 -5.29 -6.38
N PHE A 112 -8.87 -6.53 -6.79
CA PHE A 112 -8.06 -6.76 -7.97
C PHE A 112 -8.65 -6.10 -9.24
N LYS A 113 -9.98 -5.98 -9.32
CA LYS A 113 -10.65 -5.31 -10.45
C LYS A 113 -10.17 -3.86 -10.60
N ASP A 114 -10.00 -3.16 -9.48
CA ASP A 114 -9.61 -1.74 -9.43
C ASP A 114 -8.17 -1.54 -9.92
N VAL A 115 -7.28 -2.50 -9.64
CA VAL A 115 -5.87 -2.46 -10.08
C VAL A 115 -5.59 -3.23 -11.37
N SER A 116 -6.57 -3.95 -11.92
CA SER A 116 -6.36 -4.90 -13.03
C SER A 116 -5.70 -4.30 -14.28
N LYS A 117 -6.03 -3.04 -14.62
CA LYS A 117 -5.41 -2.32 -15.74
C LYS A 117 -3.93 -2.03 -15.48
N MET A 118 -3.60 -1.58 -14.27
CA MET A 118 -2.23 -1.32 -13.84
C MET A 118 -1.43 -2.62 -13.76
N TYR A 119 -2.00 -3.65 -13.14
CA TYR A 119 -1.40 -4.98 -13.06
C TYR A 119 -1.05 -5.50 -14.46
N LYS A 120 -1.99 -5.43 -15.42
CA LYS A 120 -1.73 -5.81 -16.81
C LYS A 120 -0.54 -5.06 -17.42
N LYS A 121 -0.42 -3.74 -17.18
CA LYS A 121 0.67 -2.90 -17.68
C LYS A 121 2.01 -3.27 -17.04
N VAL A 122 2.04 -3.39 -15.71
CA VAL A 122 3.26 -3.69 -14.92
C VAL A 122 3.83 -5.07 -15.27
N PHE A 123 2.98 -6.07 -15.52
CA PHE A 123 3.40 -7.44 -15.83
C PHE A 123 3.34 -7.81 -17.32
N ASP A 124 3.14 -6.83 -18.22
CA ASP A 124 2.97 -7.02 -19.67
C ASP A 124 2.03 -8.19 -20.06
N ILE A 125 0.87 -8.29 -19.40
CA ILE A 125 -0.04 -9.43 -19.58
C ILE A 125 -0.82 -9.29 -20.90
N LYS A 126 -0.63 -10.26 -21.80
CA LYS A 126 -1.35 -10.34 -23.08
C LYS A 126 -2.60 -11.23 -22.96
N ILE A 127 -3.77 -10.60 -22.95
CA ILE A 127 -5.06 -11.31 -22.89
C ILE A 127 -5.45 -11.77 -24.30
N LYS A 128 -5.46 -13.08 -24.53
CA LYS A 128 -6.01 -13.66 -25.77
C LYS A 128 -7.54 -13.64 -25.71
N LYS A 129 -8.20 -13.27 -26.82
CA LYS A 129 -9.68 -13.35 -26.90
C LYS A 129 -10.11 -14.81 -26.74
N ILE A 130 -10.99 -15.07 -25.77
CA ILE A 130 -11.61 -16.38 -25.62
C ILE A 130 -12.55 -16.58 -26.81
N LYS A 131 -12.23 -17.51 -27.71
CA LYS A 131 -13.15 -17.90 -28.79
C LYS A 131 -14.34 -18.62 -28.14
N LYS A 132 -15.53 -18.01 -28.19
CA LYS A 132 -16.77 -18.72 -27.85
C LYS A 132 -16.92 -19.87 -28.85
N ARG A 133 -16.82 -21.12 -28.38
CA ARG A 133 -17.27 -22.27 -29.17
C ARG A 133 -18.79 -22.13 -29.31
N LYS A 134 -19.25 -21.99 -30.54
CA LYS A 134 -20.66 -22.10 -30.90
C LYS A 134 -21.07 -23.56 -30.81
#